data_AF-A0A7X6HYZ7-F1
#
_entry.id   AF-A0A7X6HYZ7-F1
#
_cell.length_a   1.000
_cell.length_b   1.000
_cell.length_c   1.000
_cell.angle_alpha   90.00
_cell.angle_beta   90.00
_cell.angle_gamma   90.00
#
_symmetry.space_group_name_H-M   'P 1'
#
loop_
_entity.id
_entity.type
_entity.pdbx_description
1 polymer ?
#
loop_
_entity_poly.entity_id
_entity_poly.type
_entity_poly.pdbx_seq_one_letter_code
_entity_poly.pdbx_strand_id
1 'polypeptide(L)'
;MEPDWNTAGVLGAARGANGADEDTPIGTQHLLAGVCSAKGPAREALDAVGVTRSAAIAVLRRKRETETAWHGDEGTGPSVAATAVLGDDGSKRDRYTPAAATALRSAMRLARDDGADKLTTEHLLQALLAGDDTGAAELLTLCGSSPQAVRDRLAGGTPAGDGLDPLLHPTREILLGRARYQRIGLRKRLIARLAGVQWADLPVDWVRHEAGEQAHRLGDRTVRTEHLLLAALAVREVTAAYPHMVNTPDGATTEPYAGGAELTERGVTYTVLHEALRRGTAELPQDPRSVDDYVAEAVGLHRSRGDAEQQQEPEQESPAQATPPPRSTGPLVATLLAEPTRARALVANVTAERTD
;
A
#
# COMPACT_ATOMS: atom_id res chain seq x y z
N MET A 1 1.79 -27.38 24.76
CA MET A 1 2.29 -26.00 24.55
C MET A 1 1.22 -25.28 23.78
N GLU A 2 0.54 -24.37 24.45
CA GLU A 2 -0.60 -23.62 23.94
C GLU A 2 -0.10 -22.34 23.24
N PRO A 3 -0.73 -21.90 22.14
CA PRO A 3 -0.47 -20.58 21.56
C PRO A 3 -0.92 -19.46 22.51
N ASP A 4 -0.16 -18.37 22.57
CA ASP A 4 -0.64 -17.17 23.24
C ASP A 4 -1.78 -16.51 22.45
N TRP A 5 -2.46 -15.54 23.07
CA TRP A 5 -3.61 -14.87 22.44
C TRP A 5 -3.24 -14.15 21.14
N ASN A 6 -2.01 -13.63 21.03
CA ASN A 6 -1.53 -13.00 19.80
C ASN A 6 -1.36 -14.05 18.70
N THR A 7 -0.76 -15.19 19.02
CA THR A 7 -0.54 -16.30 18.10
C THR A 7 -1.86 -16.91 17.64
N ALA A 8 -2.85 -17.07 18.53
CA ALA A 8 -4.20 -17.45 18.13
C ALA A 8 -4.82 -16.42 17.15
N GLY A 9 -4.57 -15.12 17.39
CA GLY A 9 -4.93 -14.04 16.47
C GLY A 9 -4.21 -14.14 15.11
N VAL A 10 -2.93 -14.51 15.09
CA VAL A 10 -2.15 -14.77 13.86
C VAL A 10 -2.80 -15.87 13.03
N LEU A 11 -3.18 -17.00 13.65
CA LEU A 11 -3.80 -18.12 12.95
C LEU A 11 -5.16 -17.72 12.36
N GLY A 12 -5.97 -16.96 13.10
CA GLY A 12 -7.23 -16.40 12.59
C GLY A 12 -7.01 -15.44 11.42
N ALA A 13 -5.99 -14.58 11.50
CA ALA A 13 -5.64 -13.65 10.42
C ALA A 13 -5.09 -14.37 9.18
N ALA A 14 -4.27 -15.41 9.37
CA ALA A 14 -3.74 -16.24 8.29
C ALA A 14 -4.86 -16.93 7.51
N ARG A 15 -5.87 -17.45 8.21
CA ARG A 15 -7.08 -17.99 7.58
C ARG A 15 -7.80 -16.94 6.73
N GLY A 16 -7.99 -15.74 7.27
CA GLY A 16 -8.60 -14.65 6.50
C GLY A 16 -7.77 -14.22 5.28
N ALA A 17 -6.44 -14.33 5.37
CA ALA A 17 -5.52 -13.98 4.29
C ALA A 17 -5.49 -15.01 3.15
N ASN A 18 -5.74 -16.29 3.45
CA ASN A 18 -5.84 -17.39 2.50
C ASN A 18 -7.01 -17.23 1.50
N GLY A 19 -8.01 -16.41 1.83
CA GLY A 19 -9.22 -16.23 1.02
C GLY A 19 -10.30 -17.26 1.36
N ALA A 20 -11.52 -17.01 0.88
CA ALA A 20 -12.74 -17.71 1.30
C ALA A 20 -12.88 -19.16 0.79
N ASP A 21 -11.90 -19.69 0.05
CA ASP A 21 -11.91 -21.09 -0.35
C ASP A 21 -11.45 -21.95 0.83
N GLU A 22 -12.42 -22.52 1.55
CA GLU A 22 -12.20 -23.33 2.75
C GLU A 22 -11.29 -24.55 2.49
N ASP A 23 -11.15 -24.98 1.23
CA ASP A 23 -10.37 -26.15 0.84
C ASP A 23 -8.89 -25.85 0.56
N THR A 24 -8.51 -24.58 0.43
CA THR A 24 -7.10 -24.21 0.20
C THR A 24 -6.30 -24.27 1.52
N PRO A 25 -5.20 -25.04 1.59
CA PRO A 25 -4.41 -25.12 2.82
C PRO A 25 -3.65 -23.81 3.12
N ILE A 26 -3.59 -23.44 4.39
CA ILE A 26 -2.85 -22.29 4.90
C ILE A 26 -1.34 -22.56 4.75
N GLY A 27 -0.72 -21.91 3.76
CA GLY A 27 0.74 -21.88 3.57
C GLY A 27 1.54 -20.92 4.46
N THR A 28 2.86 -20.95 4.35
CA THR A 28 3.79 -20.13 5.17
C THR A 28 3.62 -18.62 4.93
N GLN A 29 3.31 -18.21 3.70
CA GLN A 29 2.96 -16.83 3.32
C GLN A 29 1.75 -16.29 4.08
N HIS A 30 0.75 -17.14 4.32
CA HIS A 30 -0.46 -16.75 5.05
C HIS A 30 -0.17 -16.60 6.54
N LEU A 31 0.64 -17.50 7.11
CA LEU A 31 1.11 -17.38 8.49
C LEU A 31 1.91 -16.08 8.69
N LEU A 32 2.82 -15.75 7.77
CA LEU A 32 3.60 -14.51 7.82
C LEU A 32 2.71 -13.26 7.72
N ALA A 33 1.70 -13.26 6.83
CA ALA A 33 0.71 -12.19 6.76
C ALA A 33 -0.13 -12.08 8.04
N GLY A 34 -0.39 -13.22 8.70
CA GLY A 34 -0.98 -13.26 10.03
C GLY A 34 -0.10 -12.58 11.09
N VAL A 35 1.22 -12.84 11.09
CA VAL A 35 2.19 -12.17 11.99
C VAL A 35 2.15 -10.65 11.79
N CYS A 36 2.06 -10.17 10.55
CA CYS A 36 1.92 -8.74 10.24
C CYS A 36 0.65 -8.10 10.87
N SER A 37 -0.37 -8.90 11.19
CA SER A 37 -1.62 -8.44 11.79
C SER A 37 -1.63 -8.47 13.32
N ALA A 38 -0.66 -9.15 13.94
CA ALA A 38 -0.55 -9.25 15.39
C ALA A 38 -0.04 -7.95 16.04
N LYS A 39 0.09 -7.96 17.36
CA LYS A 39 0.83 -6.94 18.10
C LYS A 39 2.10 -7.56 18.67
N GLY A 40 3.16 -6.77 18.78
CA GLY A 40 4.38 -7.16 19.47
C GLY A 40 5.65 -7.13 18.60
N PRO A 41 6.79 -7.54 19.20
CA PRO A 41 8.12 -7.45 18.60
C PRO A 41 8.25 -8.08 17.21
N ALA A 42 7.59 -9.22 16.95
CA ALA A 42 7.64 -9.87 15.65
C ALA A 42 7.07 -8.96 14.53
N ARG A 43 5.92 -8.32 14.80
CA ARG A 43 5.35 -7.34 13.86
C ARG A 43 6.25 -6.12 13.75
N GLU A 44 6.77 -5.60 14.86
CA GLU A 44 7.64 -4.41 14.85
C GLU A 44 8.91 -4.65 14.03
N ALA A 45 9.46 -5.88 14.04
CA ALA A 45 10.58 -6.27 13.20
C ALA A 45 10.21 -6.27 11.70
N LEU A 46 9.06 -6.83 11.34
CA LEU A 46 8.54 -6.82 9.97
C LEU A 46 8.22 -5.40 9.49
N ASP A 47 7.53 -4.61 10.31
CA ASP A 47 7.24 -3.21 10.03
C ASP A 47 8.56 -2.43 9.85
N ALA A 48 9.58 -2.64 10.67
CA ALA A 48 10.86 -1.92 10.52
C ALA A 48 11.57 -2.17 9.18
N VAL A 49 11.34 -3.31 8.51
CA VAL A 49 11.91 -3.62 7.19
C VAL A 49 10.93 -3.44 6.04
N GLY A 50 9.84 -2.69 6.25
CA GLY A 50 8.87 -2.34 5.20
C GLY A 50 7.77 -3.37 4.97
N VAL A 51 7.82 -4.54 5.61
CA VAL A 51 6.84 -5.62 5.45
C VAL A 51 5.66 -5.39 6.39
N THR A 52 4.78 -4.47 6.02
CA THR A 52 3.59 -4.17 6.82
C THR A 52 2.42 -5.09 6.48
N ARG A 53 1.39 -5.09 7.33
CA ARG A 53 0.12 -5.75 7.04
C ARG A 53 -0.45 -5.34 5.68
N SER A 54 -0.38 -4.04 5.34
CA SER A 54 -0.89 -3.53 4.06
C SER A 54 -0.09 -4.10 2.89
N ALA A 55 1.24 -4.15 3.00
CA ALA A 55 2.11 -4.73 1.97
C ALA A 55 1.86 -6.22 1.78
N ALA A 56 1.80 -6.99 2.87
CA ALA A 56 1.51 -8.41 2.81
C ALA A 56 0.15 -8.71 2.15
N ILE A 57 -0.91 -7.98 2.55
CA ILE A 57 -2.25 -8.14 1.95
C ILE A 57 -2.25 -7.74 0.47
N ALA A 58 -1.55 -6.67 0.08
CA ALA A 58 -1.44 -6.24 -1.30
C ALA A 58 -0.83 -7.33 -2.19
N VAL A 59 0.28 -7.93 -1.74
CA VAL A 59 0.95 -9.02 -2.47
C VAL A 59 0.07 -10.27 -2.55
N LEU A 60 -0.52 -10.70 -1.43
CA LEU A 60 -1.42 -11.86 -1.42
C LEU A 60 -2.62 -11.68 -2.34
N ARG A 61 -3.22 -10.48 -2.34
CA ARG A 61 -4.33 -10.13 -3.22
C ARG A 61 -3.90 -10.18 -4.69
N ARG A 62 -2.75 -9.59 -5.03
CA ARG A 62 -2.23 -9.61 -6.40
C ARG A 62 -1.99 -11.03 -6.88
N LYS A 63 -1.29 -11.86 -6.11
CA LYS A 63 -1.03 -13.28 -6.45
C LYS A 63 -2.32 -14.05 -6.74
N ARG A 64 -3.39 -13.77 -5.98
CA ARG A 64 -4.71 -14.36 -6.20
C ARG A 64 -5.39 -13.83 -7.47
N GLU A 65 -5.35 -12.52 -7.70
CA GLU A 65 -5.97 -11.88 -8.87
C GLU A 65 -5.29 -12.26 -10.19
N THR A 66 -3.98 -12.47 -10.17
CA THR A 66 -3.20 -12.89 -11.35
C THR A 66 -3.12 -14.41 -11.48
N GLU A 67 -3.79 -15.17 -10.60
CA GLU A 67 -3.74 -16.64 -10.52
C GLU A 67 -2.31 -17.21 -10.58
N THR A 68 -1.33 -16.43 -10.11
CA THR A 68 0.08 -16.78 -10.23
C THR A 68 0.46 -17.67 -9.07
N ALA A 69 1.01 -18.84 -9.38
CA ALA A 69 1.47 -19.78 -8.37
C ALA A 69 2.56 -19.16 -7.46
N TRP A 70 2.62 -19.65 -6.23
CA TRP A 70 3.77 -19.47 -5.36
C TRP A 70 4.89 -20.38 -5.83
N HIS A 71 6.11 -19.86 -5.90
CA HIS A 71 7.31 -20.61 -6.27
C HIS A 71 7.97 -21.25 -5.05
N GLY A 72 7.80 -20.66 -3.86
CA GLY A 72 8.37 -21.20 -2.64
C GLY A 72 7.87 -22.61 -2.32
N ASP A 73 8.74 -23.46 -1.79
CA ASP A 73 8.43 -24.83 -1.42
C ASP A 73 7.48 -24.85 -0.21
N GLU A 74 6.20 -25.08 -0.48
CA GLU A 74 5.19 -25.35 0.54
C GLU A 74 5.15 -26.83 0.97
N GLY A 75 6.05 -27.65 0.41
CA GLY A 75 6.25 -29.06 0.67
C GLY A 75 5.38 -29.97 -0.19
N THR A 76 5.99 -31.05 -0.70
CA THR A 76 5.29 -32.09 -1.47
C THR A 76 4.61 -33.09 -0.53
N GLY A 77 3.30 -32.95 -0.31
CA GLY A 77 2.57 -33.89 0.53
C GLY A 77 1.12 -33.48 0.80
N PRO A 78 0.32 -34.36 1.42
CA PRO A 78 -1.04 -34.01 1.82
C PRO A 78 -1.01 -32.88 2.86
N SER A 79 -2.01 -32.01 2.78
CA SER A 79 -2.19 -30.96 3.78
C SER A 79 -2.46 -31.54 5.17
N VAL A 80 -1.90 -30.90 6.19
CA VAL A 80 -1.91 -31.37 7.58
C VAL A 80 -3.04 -30.69 8.33
N ALA A 81 -3.90 -31.46 8.99
CA ALA A 81 -4.96 -30.89 9.83
C ALA A 81 -4.37 -30.05 10.97
N ALA A 82 -4.96 -28.89 11.27
CA ALA A 82 -4.46 -28.01 12.32
C ALA A 82 -4.43 -28.69 13.70
N THR A 83 -5.41 -29.57 13.98
CA THR A 83 -5.45 -30.37 15.22
C THR A 83 -4.27 -31.34 15.35
N ALA A 84 -3.68 -31.80 14.24
CA ALA A 84 -2.49 -32.64 14.26
C ALA A 84 -1.18 -31.87 14.55
N VAL A 85 -1.24 -30.53 14.52
CA VAL A 85 -0.11 -29.65 14.84
C VAL A 85 -0.29 -29.00 16.21
N LEU A 86 -1.48 -28.44 16.45
CA LEU A 86 -1.80 -27.60 17.61
C LEU A 86 -2.62 -28.33 18.69
N GLY A 87 -3.02 -29.59 18.47
CA GLY A 87 -3.89 -30.31 19.40
C GLY A 87 -5.30 -29.72 19.44
N ASP A 88 -5.87 -29.61 20.64
CA ASP A 88 -7.23 -29.10 20.85
C ASP A 88 -7.38 -27.60 20.52
N ASP A 89 -6.26 -26.86 20.48
CA ASP A 89 -6.22 -25.44 20.08
C ASP A 89 -6.32 -25.26 18.55
N GLY A 90 -6.20 -26.34 17.78
CA GLY A 90 -6.32 -26.32 16.33
C GLY A 90 -7.78 -26.29 15.87
N SER A 91 -8.08 -25.43 14.88
CA SER A 91 -9.37 -25.46 14.18
C SER A 91 -9.56 -26.80 13.47
N LYS A 92 -10.71 -27.45 13.68
CA LYS A 92 -11.04 -28.73 13.01
C LYS A 92 -11.19 -28.62 11.50
N ARG A 93 -11.42 -27.41 10.99
CA ARG A 93 -11.61 -27.13 9.55
C ARG A 93 -10.32 -26.76 8.84
N ASP A 94 -9.35 -26.23 9.59
CA ASP A 94 -8.16 -25.67 8.98
C ASP A 94 -7.15 -26.76 8.63
N ARG A 95 -6.49 -26.55 7.50
CA ARG A 95 -5.37 -27.38 7.05
C ARG A 95 -4.17 -26.49 6.73
N TYR A 96 -2.99 -27.01 7.01
CA TYR A 96 -1.72 -26.37 6.70
C TYR A 96 -1.03 -27.09 5.55
N THR A 97 -0.24 -26.35 4.77
CA THR A 97 0.76 -26.97 3.89
C THR A 97 1.79 -27.73 4.74
N PRO A 98 2.49 -28.74 4.18
CA PRO A 98 3.57 -29.41 4.91
C PRO A 98 4.65 -28.45 5.45
N ALA A 99 5.01 -27.41 4.69
CA ALA A 99 5.96 -26.39 5.14
C ALA A 99 5.41 -25.56 6.31
N ALA A 100 4.16 -25.09 6.24
CA ALA A 100 3.52 -24.34 7.33
C ALA A 100 3.38 -25.18 8.62
N ALA A 101 3.01 -26.46 8.50
CA ALA A 101 2.97 -27.37 9.63
C ALA A 101 4.36 -27.59 10.26
N THR A 102 5.40 -27.66 9.42
CA THR A 102 6.80 -27.80 9.87
C THR A 102 7.29 -26.54 10.58
N ALA A 103 6.96 -25.36 10.05
CA ALA A 103 7.27 -24.08 10.70
C ALA A 103 6.59 -23.98 12.08
N LEU A 104 5.29 -24.31 12.19
CA LEU A 104 4.58 -24.30 13.48
C LEU A 104 5.19 -25.27 14.50
N ARG A 105 5.51 -26.51 14.11
CA ARG A 105 6.18 -27.47 15.00
C ARG A 105 7.56 -26.97 15.44
N SER A 106 8.29 -26.35 14.52
CA SER A 106 9.61 -25.76 14.82
C SER A 106 9.49 -24.58 15.78
N ALA A 107 8.47 -23.73 15.61
CA ALA A 107 8.19 -22.63 16.53
C ALA A 107 7.85 -23.13 17.94
N MET A 108 7.05 -24.20 18.05
CA MET A 108 6.76 -24.83 19.35
C MET A 108 8.01 -25.48 19.96
N ARG A 109 8.95 -25.96 19.16
CA ARG A 109 10.24 -26.47 19.68
C ARG A 109 11.09 -25.32 20.20
N LEU A 110 11.25 -24.24 19.42
CA LEU A 110 11.96 -23.03 19.84
C LEU A 110 11.42 -22.49 21.18
N ALA A 111 10.11 -22.37 21.32
CA ALA A 111 9.50 -21.93 22.57
C ALA A 111 9.81 -22.86 23.75
N ARG A 112 9.93 -24.19 23.55
CA ARG A 112 10.33 -25.11 24.62
C ARG A 112 11.81 -24.96 24.97
N ASP A 113 12.65 -24.82 23.96
CA ASP A 113 14.10 -24.67 24.12
C ASP A 113 14.43 -23.36 24.86
N ASP A 114 13.65 -22.30 24.62
CA ASP A 114 13.72 -21.02 25.32
C ASP A 114 13.06 -21.04 26.72
N GLY A 115 12.48 -22.17 27.13
CA GLY A 115 11.78 -22.31 28.41
C GLY A 115 10.49 -21.48 28.52
N ALA A 116 9.91 -21.06 27.38
CA ALA A 116 8.69 -20.30 27.35
C ALA A 116 7.47 -21.20 27.62
N ASP A 117 6.55 -20.71 28.47
CA ASP A 117 5.30 -21.42 28.77
C ASP A 117 4.33 -21.47 27.58
N LYS A 118 4.48 -20.54 26.63
CA LYS A 118 3.58 -20.34 25.49
C LYS A 118 4.33 -20.13 24.20
N LEU A 119 3.71 -20.56 23.10
CA LEU A 119 4.17 -20.20 21.76
C LEU A 119 3.82 -18.73 21.50
N THR A 120 4.83 -17.92 21.16
CA THR A 120 4.68 -16.48 20.84
C THR A 120 4.91 -16.20 19.34
N THR A 121 4.56 -14.99 18.92
CA THR A 121 4.73 -14.54 17.53
C THR A 121 6.18 -14.48 17.06
N GLU A 122 7.13 -14.28 17.98
CA GLU A 122 8.56 -14.22 17.74
C GLU A 122 9.11 -15.60 17.39
N HIS A 123 8.74 -16.63 18.15
CA HIS A 123 9.10 -18.02 17.84
C HIS A 123 8.51 -18.46 16.49
N LEU A 124 7.27 -18.05 16.21
CA LEU A 124 6.63 -18.31 14.92
C LEU A 124 7.37 -17.61 13.78
N LEU A 125 7.69 -16.33 13.93
CA LEU A 125 8.42 -15.57 12.92
C LEU A 125 9.81 -16.18 12.68
N GLN A 126 10.57 -16.50 13.74
CA GLN A 126 11.87 -17.18 13.61
C GLN A 126 11.77 -18.50 12.85
N ALA A 127 10.74 -19.32 13.13
CA ALA A 127 10.53 -20.57 12.43
C ALA A 127 10.13 -20.39 10.95
N LEU A 128 9.35 -19.35 10.62
CA LEU A 128 9.01 -19.01 9.24
C LEU A 128 10.22 -18.51 8.44
N LEU A 129 11.19 -17.87 9.12
CA LEU A 129 12.43 -17.36 8.53
C LEU A 129 13.54 -18.42 8.43
N ALA A 130 13.30 -19.66 8.86
CA ALA A 130 14.30 -20.72 8.84
C ALA A 130 14.57 -21.27 7.43
N GLY A 131 13.60 -21.16 6.51
CA GLY A 131 13.74 -21.60 5.12
C GLY A 131 13.72 -20.41 4.16
N ASP A 132 14.75 -20.31 3.32
CA ASP A 132 14.87 -19.24 2.31
C ASP A 132 14.07 -19.51 1.02
N ASP A 133 13.56 -20.74 0.85
CA ASP A 133 12.75 -21.17 -0.30
C ASP A 133 11.33 -21.59 0.13
N THR A 134 10.63 -20.68 0.80
CA THR A 134 9.25 -20.88 1.27
C THR A 134 8.33 -19.79 0.75
N GLY A 135 7.01 -20.00 0.77
CA GLY A 135 6.05 -18.93 0.45
C GLY A 135 6.24 -17.68 1.33
N ALA A 136 6.64 -17.84 2.59
CA ALA A 136 6.98 -16.72 3.48
C ALA A 136 8.20 -15.93 2.97
N ALA A 137 9.26 -16.61 2.55
CA ALA A 137 10.44 -15.97 1.96
C ALA A 137 10.11 -15.27 0.62
N GLU A 138 9.29 -15.90 -0.23
CA GLU A 138 8.79 -15.28 -1.45
C GLU A 138 7.95 -14.04 -1.15
N LEU A 139 7.06 -14.10 -0.15
CA LEU A 139 6.25 -12.95 0.28
C LEU A 139 7.13 -11.78 0.76
N LEU A 140 8.17 -12.04 1.55
CA LEU A 140 9.12 -11.01 1.97
C LEU A 140 9.81 -10.36 0.76
N THR A 141 10.24 -11.19 -0.20
CA THR A 141 10.90 -10.74 -1.43
C THR A 141 9.98 -9.87 -2.28
N LEU A 142 8.72 -10.29 -2.44
CA LEU A 142 7.71 -9.52 -3.16
C LEU A 142 7.34 -8.22 -2.44
N CYS A 143 7.47 -8.14 -1.12
CA CYS A 143 7.37 -6.90 -0.35
C CYS A 143 8.65 -6.04 -0.40
N GLY A 144 9.66 -6.40 -1.20
CA GLY A 144 10.92 -5.65 -1.31
C GLY A 144 11.88 -5.84 -0.13
N SER A 145 11.74 -6.92 0.62
CA SER A 145 12.59 -7.26 1.77
C SER A 145 13.21 -8.67 1.61
N SER A 146 13.83 -9.21 2.65
CA SER A 146 14.39 -10.56 2.65
C SER A 146 14.29 -11.24 4.00
N PRO A 147 14.33 -12.59 4.07
CA PRO A 147 14.40 -13.30 5.35
C PRO A 147 15.58 -12.83 6.21
N GLN A 148 16.73 -12.55 5.60
CA GLN A 148 17.91 -12.07 6.30
C GLN A 148 17.68 -10.69 6.94
N ALA A 149 17.08 -9.74 6.23
CA ALA A 149 16.80 -8.41 6.77
C ALA A 149 15.91 -8.47 8.03
N VAL A 150 14.91 -9.37 8.04
CA VAL A 150 14.05 -9.57 9.22
C VAL A 150 14.83 -10.21 10.37
N ARG A 151 15.69 -11.21 10.09
CA ARG A 151 16.56 -11.84 11.10
C ARG A 151 17.52 -10.83 11.73
N ASP A 152 18.17 -10.01 10.91
CA ASP A 152 19.08 -8.95 11.37
C ASP A 152 18.34 -7.96 12.27
N ARG A 153 17.10 -7.60 11.90
CA ARG A 153 16.26 -6.72 12.71
C ARG A 153 15.85 -7.34 14.03
N LEU A 154 15.52 -8.63 14.07
CA LEU A 154 15.23 -9.37 15.31
C LEU A 154 16.46 -9.44 16.22
N ALA A 155 17.66 -9.49 15.64
CA ALA A 155 18.93 -9.42 16.37
C ALA A 155 19.33 -8.00 16.84
N GLY A 156 18.47 -6.99 16.61
CA GLY A 156 18.71 -5.59 17.01
C GLY A 156 19.45 -4.75 15.96
N GLY A 157 19.64 -5.27 14.74
CA GLY A 157 20.17 -4.50 13.62
C GLY A 157 19.28 -3.32 13.24
N THR A 158 19.90 -2.26 12.70
CA THR A 158 19.18 -1.11 12.14
C THR A 158 18.81 -1.42 10.69
N PRO A 159 17.55 -1.24 10.28
CA PRO A 159 17.15 -1.47 8.89
C PRO A 159 17.88 -0.48 7.96
N ALA A 160 18.24 -0.94 6.77
CA ALA A 160 18.65 -0.03 5.71
C ALA A 160 17.48 0.91 5.38
N GLY A 161 17.77 2.21 5.19
CA GLY A 161 16.76 3.17 4.76
C GLY A 161 16.25 2.82 3.36
N ASP A 162 15.03 3.26 3.04
CA ASP A 162 14.39 3.09 1.73
C ASP A 162 14.90 4.08 0.67
N GLY A 163 15.85 4.94 1.03
CA GLY A 163 16.44 5.94 0.14
C GLY A 163 15.51 7.11 -0.20
N LEU A 164 14.31 7.19 0.39
CA LEU A 164 13.40 8.30 0.18
C LEU A 164 13.88 9.56 0.93
N ASP A 165 13.59 10.72 0.34
CA ASP A 165 13.77 12.00 1.04
C ASP A 165 12.92 12.00 2.33
N PRO A 166 13.46 12.45 3.48
CA PRO A 166 12.72 12.53 4.73
C PRO A 166 11.39 13.29 4.65
N LEU A 167 11.25 14.23 3.72
CA LEU A 167 10.01 14.96 3.48
C LEU A 167 8.87 14.08 2.93
N LEU A 168 9.21 12.95 2.30
CA LEU A 168 8.25 11.97 1.76
C LEU A 168 7.82 10.92 2.79
N HIS A 169 8.49 10.85 3.96
CA HIS A 169 8.16 9.89 5.00
C HIS A 169 6.68 9.94 5.41
N PRO A 170 6.03 11.09 5.61
CA PRO A 170 4.61 11.12 5.95
C PRO A 170 3.71 10.42 4.91
N THR A 171 3.99 10.64 3.62
CA THR A 171 3.25 10.02 2.50
C THR A 171 3.52 8.51 2.45
N ARG A 172 4.79 8.11 2.66
CA ARG A 172 5.18 6.69 2.81
C ARG A 172 4.45 6.01 3.95
N GLU A 173 4.40 6.61 5.14
CA GLU A 173 3.74 6.02 6.30
C GLU A 173 2.24 5.79 6.05
N ILE A 174 1.59 6.64 5.25
CA ILE A 174 0.20 6.43 4.82
C ILE A 174 0.10 5.24 3.86
N LEU A 175 0.98 5.14 2.86
CA LEU A 175 1.01 4.01 1.92
C LEU A 175 1.18 2.68 2.67
N LEU A 176 2.14 2.64 3.59
CA LEU A 176 2.46 1.46 4.40
C LEU A 176 1.40 1.15 5.46
N GLY A 177 0.37 2.00 5.62
CA GLY A 177 -0.72 1.82 6.58
C GLY A 177 -0.35 2.09 8.04
N ARG A 178 0.79 2.74 8.28
CA ARG A 178 1.29 3.12 9.62
C ARG A 178 0.74 4.46 10.09
N ALA A 179 0.42 5.34 9.14
CA ALA A 179 -0.27 6.60 9.37
C ALA A 179 -1.65 6.61 8.69
N ARG A 180 -2.46 7.61 9.03
CA ARG A 180 -3.76 7.85 8.44
C ARG A 180 -3.96 9.33 8.20
N TYR A 181 -4.61 9.68 7.10
CA TYR A 181 -5.11 11.03 6.89
C TYR A 181 -6.03 11.45 8.05
N GLN A 182 -5.69 12.57 8.69
CA GLN A 182 -6.41 13.03 9.87
C GLN A 182 -7.75 13.68 9.51
N ARG A 183 -7.83 14.24 8.28
CA ARG A 183 -8.97 15.04 7.81
C ARG A 183 -9.95 14.30 6.90
N ILE A 184 -9.99 12.97 6.95
CA ILE A 184 -11.06 12.21 6.28
C ILE A 184 -12.30 12.25 7.16
N GLY A 185 -13.39 12.82 6.63
CA GLY A 185 -14.69 12.85 7.30
C GLY A 185 -15.15 11.45 7.74
N LEU A 186 -15.82 11.36 8.89
CA LEU A 186 -16.14 10.09 9.58
C LEU A 186 -16.79 9.03 8.67
N ARG A 187 -17.67 9.42 7.75
CA ARG A 187 -18.31 8.52 6.77
C ARG A 187 -17.32 7.92 5.77
N LYS A 188 -16.44 8.74 5.18
CA LYS A 188 -15.38 8.26 4.27
C LYS A 188 -14.35 7.40 5.02
N ARG A 189 -14.08 7.72 6.30
CA ARG A 189 -13.25 6.90 7.19
C ARG A 189 -13.82 5.51 7.41
N LEU A 190 -15.13 5.42 7.61
CA LEU A 190 -15.82 4.15 7.77
C LEU A 190 -15.77 3.31 6.48
N ILE A 191 -16.00 3.94 5.32
CA ILE A 191 -15.93 3.28 4.01
C ILE A 191 -14.51 2.78 3.71
N ALA A 192 -13.49 3.62 3.89
CA ALA A 192 -12.10 3.23 3.66
C ALA A 192 -11.66 2.07 4.56
N ARG A 193 -12.15 2.05 5.81
CA ARG A 193 -11.85 0.97 6.77
C ARG A 193 -12.55 -0.34 6.44
N LEU A 194 -13.79 -0.28 5.93
CA LEU A 194 -14.59 -1.48 5.60
C LEU A 194 -14.19 -2.08 4.24
N ALA A 195 -13.86 -1.24 3.26
CA ALA A 195 -13.50 -1.69 1.92
C ALA A 195 -12.02 -2.08 1.78
N GLY A 196 -11.22 -1.97 2.85
CA GLY A 196 -9.78 -2.28 2.79
C GLY A 196 -9.05 -1.47 1.72
N VAL A 197 -9.44 -0.19 1.55
CA VAL A 197 -8.98 0.63 0.44
C VAL A 197 -7.48 0.85 0.54
N GLN A 198 -6.75 0.29 -0.41
CA GLN A 198 -5.35 0.60 -0.64
C GLN A 198 -5.30 1.88 -1.48
N TRP A 199 -4.82 2.97 -0.88
CA TRP A 199 -4.76 4.29 -1.53
C TRP A 199 -4.06 4.25 -2.89
N ALA A 200 -3.09 3.35 -3.03
CA ALA A 200 -2.36 3.16 -4.27
C ALA A 200 -3.22 2.71 -5.47
N ASP A 201 -4.41 2.17 -5.21
CA ASP A 201 -5.38 1.75 -6.23
C ASP A 201 -6.31 2.91 -6.65
N LEU A 202 -6.23 4.07 -5.99
CA LEU A 202 -7.04 5.26 -6.27
C LEU A 202 -6.14 6.49 -6.45
N PRO A 203 -5.36 6.58 -7.56
CA PRO A 203 -4.28 7.58 -7.66
C PRO A 203 -4.76 9.03 -7.54
N VAL A 204 -5.84 9.39 -8.22
CA VAL A 204 -6.37 10.77 -8.20
C VAL A 204 -6.95 11.14 -6.83
N ASP A 205 -7.71 10.23 -6.19
CA ASP A 205 -8.23 10.46 -4.85
C ASP A 205 -7.11 10.52 -3.80
N TRP A 206 -6.06 9.71 -3.96
CA TRP A 206 -4.90 9.77 -3.09
C TRP A 206 -4.18 11.11 -3.23
N VAL A 207 -3.93 11.57 -4.46
CA VAL A 207 -3.35 12.90 -4.72
C VAL A 207 -4.22 14.01 -4.09
N ARG A 208 -5.55 13.93 -4.20
CA ARG A 208 -6.45 14.90 -3.56
C ARG A 208 -6.27 14.93 -2.03
N HIS A 209 -6.21 13.77 -1.39
CA HIS A 209 -6.04 13.68 0.06
C HIS A 209 -4.66 14.14 0.51
N GLU A 210 -3.62 13.75 -0.22
CA GLU A 210 -2.26 14.17 0.06
C GLU A 210 -2.09 15.68 -0.11
N ALA A 211 -2.72 16.31 -1.11
CA ALA A 211 -2.66 17.75 -1.32
C ALA A 211 -3.19 18.55 -0.11
N GLY A 212 -4.20 18.01 0.58
CA GLY A 212 -4.69 18.56 1.84
C GLY A 212 -3.65 18.53 2.97
N GLU A 213 -2.87 17.45 3.07
CA GLU A 213 -1.78 17.35 4.04
C GLU A 213 -0.57 18.22 3.63
N GLN A 214 -0.26 18.31 2.33
CA GLN A 214 0.80 19.18 1.83
C GLN A 214 0.51 20.65 2.16
N ALA A 215 -0.71 21.14 1.87
CA ALA A 215 -1.14 22.48 2.26
C ALA A 215 -1.01 22.69 3.78
N HIS A 216 -1.45 21.72 4.57
CA HIS A 216 -1.35 21.83 6.02
C HIS A 216 0.10 21.92 6.52
N ARG A 217 1.02 21.09 6.00
CA ARG A 217 2.44 21.09 6.37
C ARG A 217 3.13 22.41 6.00
N LEU A 218 2.68 23.06 4.92
CA LEU A 218 3.14 24.37 4.50
C LEU A 218 2.46 25.54 5.23
N GLY A 219 1.52 25.26 6.14
CA GLY A 219 0.80 26.28 6.91
C GLY A 219 -0.40 26.90 6.19
N ASP A 220 -0.73 26.40 5.01
CA ASP A 220 -1.88 26.86 4.22
C ASP A 220 -3.20 26.29 4.76
N ARG A 221 -4.23 27.17 4.78
CA ARG A 221 -5.59 26.81 5.17
C ARG A 221 -6.44 26.30 4.00
N THR A 222 -6.01 26.59 2.79
CA THR A 222 -6.73 26.31 1.54
C THR A 222 -5.84 25.51 0.62
N VAL A 223 -6.38 24.40 0.09
CA VAL A 223 -5.70 23.61 -0.95
C VAL A 223 -5.78 24.37 -2.26
N ARG A 224 -4.66 24.40 -2.99
CA ARG A 224 -4.45 25.13 -4.26
C ARG A 224 -3.72 24.23 -5.26
N THR A 225 -3.60 24.64 -6.52
CA THR A 225 -3.04 23.75 -7.56
C THR A 225 -1.59 23.33 -7.31
N GLU A 226 -0.76 24.17 -6.69
CA GLU A 226 0.62 23.79 -6.32
C GLU A 226 0.68 22.62 -5.32
N HIS A 227 -0.34 22.49 -4.47
CA HIS A 227 -0.45 21.40 -3.51
C HIS A 227 -0.84 20.08 -4.18
N LEU A 228 -1.70 20.13 -5.20
CA LEU A 228 -1.99 18.95 -6.03
C LEU A 228 -0.74 18.45 -6.76
N LEU A 229 0.07 19.37 -7.27
CA LEU A 229 1.30 19.05 -7.96
C LEU A 229 2.34 18.40 -7.04
N LEU A 230 2.55 18.98 -5.84
CA LEU A 230 3.39 18.39 -4.79
C LEU A 230 2.89 17.00 -4.40
N ALA A 231 1.57 16.83 -4.25
CA ALA A 231 0.99 15.54 -3.93
C ALA A 231 1.19 14.50 -5.03
N ALA A 232 1.05 14.88 -6.30
CA ALA A 232 1.29 13.99 -7.44
C ALA A 232 2.74 13.49 -7.48
N LEU A 233 3.71 14.37 -7.24
CA LEU A 233 5.13 14.02 -7.13
C LEU A 233 5.40 13.14 -5.91
N ALA A 234 4.91 13.53 -4.73
CA ALA A 234 5.13 12.77 -3.50
C ALA A 234 4.61 11.34 -3.62
N VAL A 235 3.39 11.17 -4.13
CA VAL A 235 2.80 9.85 -4.32
C VAL A 235 3.55 9.06 -5.39
N ARG A 236 3.98 9.67 -6.51
CA ARG A 236 4.78 9.00 -7.54
C ARG A 236 6.13 8.50 -7.02
N GLU A 237 6.86 9.32 -6.27
CA GLU A 237 8.19 8.97 -5.77
C GLU A 237 8.10 7.87 -4.72
N VAL A 238 7.13 7.98 -3.79
CA VAL A 238 6.87 6.92 -2.80
C VAL A 238 6.45 5.62 -3.50
N THR A 239 5.57 5.67 -4.49
CA THR A 239 5.17 4.45 -5.22
C THR A 239 6.27 3.88 -6.11
N ALA A 240 7.24 4.70 -6.54
CA ALA A 240 8.46 4.24 -7.21
C ALA A 240 9.32 3.36 -6.29
N ALA A 241 9.47 3.78 -5.02
CA ALA A 241 10.22 3.05 -4.01
C ALA A 241 9.48 1.79 -3.50
N TYR A 242 8.15 1.77 -3.62
CA TYR A 242 7.29 0.67 -3.17
C TYR A 242 6.42 0.11 -4.30
N PRO A 243 7.01 -0.48 -5.37
CA PRO A 243 6.25 -0.92 -6.55
C PRO A 243 5.26 -2.06 -6.24
N HIS A 244 5.55 -2.87 -5.22
CA HIS A 244 4.67 -3.94 -4.74
C HIS A 244 3.37 -3.41 -4.11
N MET A 245 3.33 -2.12 -3.76
CA MET A 245 2.14 -1.45 -3.27
C MET A 245 1.26 -0.90 -4.39
N VAL A 246 1.67 -0.94 -5.66
CA VAL A 246 0.85 -0.43 -6.78
C VAL A 246 0.27 -1.59 -7.55
N ASN A 247 -1.05 -1.78 -7.52
CA ASN A 247 -1.70 -2.81 -8.32
C ASN A 247 -1.92 -2.29 -9.75
N THR A 248 -0.87 -2.39 -10.56
CA THR A 248 -0.99 -2.23 -12.00
C THR A 248 -1.28 -3.62 -12.58
N PRO A 249 -2.44 -3.85 -13.23
CA PRO A 249 -2.70 -5.11 -13.93
C PRO A 249 -1.61 -5.36 -14.98
N ASP A 250 -1.21 -6.61 -15.14
CA ASP A 250 -0.30 -6.99 -16.23
C ASP A 250 -0.91 -6.59 -17.58
N GLY A 251 -0.12 -5.89 -18.40
CA GLY A 251 -0.58 -5.35 -19.69
C GLY A 251 -1.42 -4.06 -19.60
N ALA A 252 -1.50 -3.41 -18.44
CA ALA A 252 -2.13 -2.09 -18.35
C ALA A 252 -1.42 -1.08 -19.27
N THR A 253 -2.20 -0.39 -20.10
CA THR A 253 -1.71 0.59 -21.08
C THR A 253 -1.40 1.95 -20.45
N THR A 254 -1.81 2.19 -19.21
CA THR A 254 -1.68 3.49 -18.55
C THR A 254 -1.02 3.33 -17.18
N GLU A 255 0.10 4.03 -16.96
CA GLU A 255 0.75 4.12 -15.65
C GLU A 255 -0.15 4.87 -14.66
N PRO A 256 -0.46 4.31 -13.46
CA PRO A 256 -1.36 4.95 -12.49
C PRO A 256 -0.87 6.32 -12.00
N TYR A 257 0.44 6.53 -12.00
CA TYR A 257 1.07 7.77 -11.54
C TYR A 257 1.75 8.56 -12.66
N ALA A 258 1.26 8.42 -13.90
CA ALA A 258 1.86 9.02 -15.10
C ALA A 258 2.14 10.53 -14.97
N GLY A 259 1.27 11.30 -14.30
CA GLY A 259 1.47 12.74 -14.16
C GLY A 259 2.71 13.10 -13.33
N GLY A 260 2.97 12.37 -12.26
CA GLY A 260 4.22 12.54 -11.49
C GLY A 260 5.44 11.99 -12.22
N ALA A 261 5.27 10.92 -13.01
CA ALA A 261 6.33 10.33 -13.82
C ALA A 261 6.84 11.32 -14.87
N GLU A 262 5.92 11.94 -15.63
CA GLU A 262 6.22 12.94 -16.66
C GLU A 262 6.95 14.17 -16.08
N LEU A 263 6.56 14.63 -14.88
CA LEU A 263 7.27 15.71 -14.19
C LEU A 263 8.70 15.30 -13.80
N THR A 264 8.86 14.08 -13.30
CA THR A 264 10.17 13.54 -12.92
C THR A 264 11.10 13.42 -14.13
N GLU A 265 10.57 12.98 -15.27
CA GLU A 265 11.31 12.94 -16.56
C GLU A 265 11.77 14.33 -17.01
N ARG A 266 11.01 15.38 -16.67
CA ARG A 266 11.41 16.79 -16.89
C ARG A 266 12.36 17.32 -15.81
N GLY A 267 12.82 16.47 -14.89
CA GLY A 267 13.69 16.83 -13.78
C GLY A 267 12.98 17.55 -12.63
N VAL A 268 11.65 17.59 -12.62
CA VAL A 268 10.88 18.18 -11.52
C VAL A 268 10.61 17.08 -10.49
N THR A 269 11.31 17.13 -9.36
CA THR A 269 11.09 16.23 -8.23
C THR A 269 10.32 16.92 -7.11
N TYR A 270 9.77 16.14 -6.19
CA TYR A 270 9.10 16.63 -5.00
C TYR A 270 9.99 17.59 -4.21
N THR A 271 11.23 17.19 -3.91
CA THR A 271 12.16 18.00 -3.12
C THR A 271 12.45 19.35 -3.77
N VAL A 272 12.72 19.37 -5.08
CA VAL A 272 12.98 20.60 -5.84
C VAL A 272 11.76 21.53 -5.83
N LEU A 273 10.58 20.99 -6.12
CA LEU A 273 9.34 21.77 -6.15
C LEU A 273 8.97 22.31 -4.76
N HIS A 274 9.13 21.48 -3.73
CA HIS A 274 8.87 21.84 -2.34
C HIS A 274 9.81 22.95 -1.85
N GLU A 275 11.10 22.87 -2.20
CA GLU A 275 12.07 23.90 -1.87
C GLU A 275 11.75 25.24 -2.57
N ALA A 276 11.44 25.22 -3.87
CA ALA A 276 11.06 26.41 -4.62
C ALA A 276 9.83 27.11 -3.98
N LEU A 277 8.82 26.32 -3.60
CA LEU A 277 7.63 26.86 -2.93
C LEU A 277 7.97 27.46 -1.56
N ARG A 278 8.85 26.82 -0.78
CA ARG A 278 9.29 27.33 0.53
C ARG A 278 10.11 28.60 0.46
N ARG A 279 10.94 28.75 -0.58
CA ARG A 279 11.73 29.99 -0.80
C ARG A 279 10.85 31.16 -1.23
N GLY A 280 9.68 30.89 -1.83
CA GLY A 280 8.75 31.92 -2.27
C GLY A 280 9.28 32.76 -3.44
N THR A 281 10.18 32.20 -4.25
CA THR A 281 10.80 32.91 -5.39
C THR A 281 9.87 33.10 -6.58
N ALA A 282 8.79 32.32 -6.63
CA ALA A 282 7.79 32.36 -7.70
C ALA A 282 6.63 33.31 -7.39
N GLU A 283 6.38 34.29 -8.27
CA GLU A 283 5.07 34.94 -8.31
C GLU A 283 4.03 33.95 -8.83
N LEU A 284 3.11 33.53 -7.95
CA LEU A 284 2.10 32.53 -8.26
C LEU A 284 0.75 33.21 -8.52
N PRO A 285 0.12 33.00 -9.70
CA PRO A 285 -1.16 33.63 -10.06
C PRO A 285 -2.31 33.12 -9.17
N GLN A 286 -3.52 33.64 -9.40
CA GLN A 286 -4.72 33.03 -8.88
C GLN A 286 -5.12 31.84 -9.76
N ASP A 287 -5.55 30.74 -9.15
CA ASP A 287 -6.04 29.59 -9.90
C ASP A 287 -7.35 29.94 -10.64
N PRO A 288 -7.50 29.56 -11.93
CA PRO A 288 -8.70 29.84 -12.72
C PRO A 288 -10.00 29.25 -12.15
N ARG A 289 -9.88 28.12 -11.44
CA ARG A 289 -10.99 27.38 -10.85
C ARG A 289 -10.53 26.60 -9.62
N SER A 290 -11.47 25.99 -8.90
CA SER A 290 -11.15 25.31 -7.65
C SER A 290 -10.39 24.00 -7.88
N VAL A 291 -9.62 23.58 -6.87
CA VAL A 291 -8.94 22.27 -6.85
C VAL A 291 -9.92 21.11 -7.04
N ASP A 292 -11.13 21.22 -6.49
CA ASP A 292 -12.14 20.18 -6.61
C ASP A 292 -12.65 20.04 -8.06
N ASP A 293 -12.68 21.14 -8.84
CA ASP A 293 -13.06 21.09 -10.26
C ASP A 293 -12.00 20.35 -11.09
N TYR A 294 -10.72 20.60 -10.86
CA TYR A 294 -9.63 19.86 -11.52
C TYR A 294 -9.67 18.37 -11.19
N VAL A 295 -9.92 18.01 -9.94
CA VAL A 295 -10.05 16.61 -9.53
C VAL A 295 -11.30 15.97 -10.16
N ALA A 296 -12.44 16.66 -10.15
CA ALA A 296 -13.69 16.17 -10.73
C ALA A 296 -13.57 15.92 -12.23
N GLU A 297 -12.92 16.83 -12.97
CA GLU A 297 -12.60 16.63 -14.39
C GLU A 297 -11.69 15.42 -14.57
N ALA A 298 -10.62 15.34 -13.77
CA ALA A 298 -9.66 14.26 -13.86
C ALA A 298 -10.26 12.89 -13.54
N VAL A 299 -11.39 12.80 -12.82
CA VAL A 299 -12.14 11.55 -12.59
C VAL A 299 -13.35 11.35 -13.51
N GLY A 300 -13.55 12.23 -14.50
CA GLY A 300 -14.66 12.14 -15.47
C GLY A 300 -16.04 12.49 -14.90
N LEU A 301 -16.11 13.20 -13.77
CA LEU A 301 -17.37 13.59 -13.12
C LEU A 301 -17.97 14.90 -13.65
N HIS A 302 -17.21 15.69 -14.42
CA HIS A 302 -17.77 16.82 -15.14
C HIS A 302 -18.49 16.36 -16.41
N ARG A 303 -19.78 16.06 -16.28
CA ARG A 303 -20.72 16.24 -17.40
C ARG A 303 -20.78 17.73 -17.71
N SER A 304 -20.62 18.09 -18.97
CA SER A 304 -20.67 19.47 -19.45
C SER A 304 -21.96 20.13 -19.00
N ARG A 305 -21.87 21.34 -18.41
CA ARG A 305 -23.02 22.19 -18.07
C ARG A 305 -23.87 22.55 -19.30
N GLY A 306 -23.39 22.26 -20.52
CA GLY A 306 -24.11 22.43 -21.79
C GLY A 306 -24.93 21.22 -22.27
N ASP A 307 -24.77 20.03 -21.67
CA ASP A 307 -25.51 18.83 -22.11
C ASP A 307 -26.87 18.67 -21.42
N ALA A 308 -27.18 19.53 -20.43
CA ALA A 308 -28.41 19.46 -19.63
C ALA A 308 -29.65 20.05 -20.32
N GLU A 309 -29.51 20.69 -21.49
CA GLU A 309 -30.64 21.28 -22.23
C GLU A 309 -31.06 20.49 -23.48
N GLN A 310 -30.45 19.32 -23.78
CA GLN A 310 -30.78 18.54 -24.98
C GLN A 310 -31.01 17.03 -24.77
N GLN A 311 -31.24 16.55 -23.55
CA GLN A 311 -31.67 15.17 -23.35
C GLN A 311 -33.17 15.09 -23.05
N GLN A 312 -33.93 14.91 -24.13
CA GLN A 312 -35.19 14.17 -24.10
C GLN A 312 -34.97 12.84 -23.34
N GLU A 313 -35.97 12.46 -22.56
CA GLU A 313 -36.05 11.27 -21.71
C GLU A 313 -35.35 10.03 -22.28
N PRO A 314 -34.46 9.35 -21.53
CA PRO A 314 -34.12 7.97 -21.83
C PRO A 314 -34.81 7.01 -20.86
N GLU A 315 -35.27 5.93 -21.48
CA GLU A 315 -35.77 4.70 -20.90
C GLU A 315 -34.79 4.07 -19.90
N GLN A 316 -35.34 3.19 -19.08
CA GLN A 316 -34.68 2.45 -18.00
C GLN A 316 -33.43 1.68 -18.46
N GLU A 317 -32.24 2.25 -18.28
CA GLU A 317 -30.98 1.51 -18.36
C GLU A 317 -30.57 0.92 -16.99
N SER A 318 -30.23 -0.37 -17.03
CA SER A 318 -29.82 -1.20 -15.89
C SER A 318 -28.49 -0.75 -15.26
N PRO A 319 -28.28 -0.96 -13.94
CA PRO A 319 -27.07 -0.54 -13.23
C PRO A 319 -25.91 -1.54 -13.38
N ALA A 320 -25.54 -1.89 -14.61
CA ALA A 320 -24.39 -2.74 -14.87
C ALA A 320 -23.49 -2.08 -15.92
N GLN A 321 -22.24 -1.81 -15.53
CA GLN A 321 -21.14 -1.20 -16.31
C GLN A 321 -21.03 0.34 -16.25
N ALA A 322 -20.91 0.90 -15.04
CA ALA A 322 -20.20 2.16 -14.90
C ALA A 322 -18.71 1.93 -15.21
N THR A 323 -18.17 2.59 -16.24
CA THR A 323 -16.74 2.62 -16.55
C THR A 323 -15.97 3.01 -15.28
N PRO A 324 -14.97 2.23 -14.83
CA PRO A 324 -14.20 2.61 -13.65
C PRO A 324 -13.50 3.95 -13.93
N PRO A 325 -13.43 4.87 -12.94
CA PRO A 325 -12.84 6.19 -13.12
C PRO A 325 -11.40 6.09 -13.63
N PRO A 326 -10.88 7.13 -14.29
CA PRO A 326 -9.52 7.16 -14.81
C PRO A 326 -8.52 6.81 -13.71
N ARG A 327 -7.79 5.73 -13.97
CA ARG A 327 -6.87 5.10 -13.02
C ARG A 327 -5.52 5.79 -12.98
N SER A 328 -5.38 6.98 -13.56
CA SER A 328 -4.10 7.66 -13.72
C SER A 328 -4.13 9.13 -13.31
N THR A 329 -3.05 9.61 -12.72
CA THR A 329 -2.84 11.04 -12.42
C THR A 329 -2.43 11.88 -13.64
N GLY A 330 -2.17 11.25 -14.80
CA GLY A 330 -1.75 11.93 -16.02
C GLY A 330 -2.71 13.07 -16.45
N PRO A 331 -4.01 12.79 -16.66
CA PRO A 331 -4.98 13.83 -17.03
C PRO A 331 -5.05 14.99 -16.04
N LEU A 332 -4.97 14.70 -14.72
CA LEU A 332 -4.96 15.75 -13.69
C LEU A 332 -3.76 16.69 -13.88
N VAL A 333 -2.55 16.14 -13.96
CA VAL A 333 -1.33 16.96 -14.12
C VAL A 333 -1.34 17.70 -15.46
N ALA A 334 -1.76 17.06 -16.53
CA ALA A 334 -1.88 17.69 -17.85
C ALA A 334 -2.78 18.93 -17.81
N THR A 335 -3.97 18.84 -17.23
CA THR A 335 -4.89 19.97 -17.09
C THR A 335 -4.30 21.09 -16.21
N LEU A 336 -3.65 20.72 -15.09
CA LEU A 336 -2.97 21.71 -14.22
C LEU A 336 -1.88 22.49 -14.97
N LEU A 337 -1.15 21.85 -15.89
CA LEU A 337 -0.08 22.48 -16.67
C LEU A 337 -0.58 23.21 -17.92
N ALA A 338 -1.76 22.88 -18.44
CA ALA A 338 -2.35 23.52 -19.62
C ALA A 338 -2.91 24.92 -19.32
N GLU A 339 -3.48 25.11 -18.13
CA GLU A 339 -4.09 26.37 -17.70
C GLU A 339 -3.10 27.31 -16.98
N PRO A 340 -3.39 28.62 -16.85
CA PRO A 340 -2.54 29.56 -16.12
C PRO A 340 -2.68 29.40 -14.60
N THR A 341 -2.36 28.20 -14.11
CA THR A 341 -2.45 27.82 -12.69
C THR A 341 -1.17 28.17 -11.92
N ARG A 342 -1.27 28.10 -10.59
CA ARG A 342 -0.10 28.19 -9.70
C ARG A 342 0.86 27.01 -9.91
N ALA A 343 0.33 25.82 -10.13
CA ALA A 343 1.13 24.63 -10.46
C ALA A 343 1.99 24.85 -11.72
N ARG A 344 1.40 25.37 -12.80
CA ARG A 344 2.12 25.66 -14.06
C ARG A 344 3.22 26.69 -13.84
N ALA A 345 2.90 27.80 -13.18
CA ALA A 345 3.87 28.88 -12.91
C ALA A 345 5.05 28.35 -12.09
N LEU A 346 4.79 27.50 -11.08
CA LEU A 346 5.84 26.91 -10.25
C LEU A 346 6.75 25.97 -11.04
N VAL A 347 6.19 25.10 -11.91
CA VAL A 347 7.00 24.23 -12.78
C VAL A 347 7.87 25.05 -13.73
N ALA A 348 7.29 26.06 -14.38
CA ALA A 348 8.02 26.92 -15.31
C ALA A 348 9.24 27.56 -14.64
N ASN A 349 9.09 28.08 -13.42
CA ASN A 349 10.18 28.71 -12.67
C ASN A 349 11.27 27.70 -12.31
N VAL A 350 10.91 26.53 -11.78
CA VAL A 350 11.88 25.46 -11.44
C VAL A 350 12.65 24.98 -12.68
N THR A 351 11.98 24.88 -13.83
CA THR A 351 12.65 24.46 -15.07
C THR A 351 13.54 25.54 -15.66
N ALA A 352 13.19 26.83 -15.50
CA ALA A 352 13.99 27.95 -15.98
C ALA A 352 15.31 28.06 -15.18
N GLU A 353 15.25 28.00 -13.84
CA GLU A 353 16.43 28.07 -12.95
C GLU A 353 17.48 26.97 -13.21
N ARG A 354 17.12 25.90 -13.94
CA ARG A 354 18.04 24.80 -14.28
C ARG A 354 18.75 24.96 -15.62
N THR A 355 18.28 25.88 -16.46
CA THR A 355 18.85 26.11 -17.80
C THR A 355 19.93 27.20 -17.77
N ASP A 356 19.97 27.99 -16.69
CA ASP A 356 20.96 29.03 -16.41
C ASP A 356 22.18 28.49 -15.62
#